data_AF-A0A3L8SU65-F1
#
_entry.id   AF-A0A3L8SU65-F1
#
_cell.length_a   1.000
_cell.length_b   1.000
_cell.length_c   1.000
_cell.angle_alpha   90.00
_cell.angle_beta   90.00
_cell.angle_gamma   90.00
#
_symmetry.space_group_name_H-M   'P 1'
#
loop_
_entity.id
_entity.type
_entity.pdbx_description
1 polymer ?
#
loop_
_entity_poly.entity_id
_entity_poly.type
_entity_poly.pdbx_seq_one_letter_code
_entity_poly.pdbx_strand_id
1 'polypeptide(L)'
;MQRRLCALLLLASQCMGSAAGLFPFGEPDFSYKRSNCKPIPAPMLLCRGIEYQSMRLPNLLGHETVQEVLEQASTWIPLVQKQCHPDTRKFLCSLFAPVCIDDLDEIIQPCHSLCEEVKESCAPVMSAFGFPWPDMLDCSRFPKDNDLCIPLASSDHILPVTREGKRERPGRPRTGSICPR
;
A
#
# COMPACT_ATOMS: atom_id res chain seq x y z
N MET A 1 -57.32 -36.19 -43.79
CA MET A 1 -57.64 -36.59 -45.18
C MET A 1 -57.38 -35.36 -46.05
N GLN A 2 -56.57 -35.29 -47.11
CA GLN A 2 -55.97 -36.25 -48.02
C GLN A 2 -54.53 -35.83 -48.42
N ARG A 3 -53.73 -36.83 -48.75
CA ARG A 3 -52.40 -36.85 -49.37
C ARG A 3 -52.37 -36.11 -50.72
N ARG A 4 -51.19 -35.59 -51.14
CA ARG A 4 -50.47 -35.80 -52.44
C ARG A 4 -49.13 -35.03 -52.36
N LEU A 5 -47.97 -35.65 -52.22
CA LEU A 5 -47.12 -36.42 -53.17
C LEU A 5 -45.87 -35.59 -53.53
N CYS A 6 -44.70 -36.21 -53.34
CA CYS A 6 -43.37 -35.69 -53.59
C CYS A 6 -43.14 -35.25 -55.04
N ALA A 7 -42.34 -34.20 -55.21
CA ALA A 7 -41.47 -34.06 -56.38
C ALA A 7 -40.08 -33.59 -55.88
N LEU A 8 -39.10 -34.47 -56.08
CA LEU A 8 -37.68 -34.28 -55.83
C LEU A 8 -37.12 -33.28 -56.85
N LEU A 9 -36.39 -32.27 -56.38
CA LEU A 9 -35.36 -31.59 -57.18
C LEU A 9 -34.08 -31.51 -56.35
N LEU A 10 -33.23 -32.51 -56.57
CA LEU A 10 -31.83 -32.51 -56.16
C LEU A 10 -31.06 -31.61 -57.12
N LEU A 11 -30.58 -30.45 -56.64
CA LEU A 11 -29.45 -29.78 -57.27
C LEU A 11 -28.30 -29.78 -56.26
N ALA A 12 -27.41 -30.76 -56.44
CA ALA A 12 -26.09 -30.74 -55.87
C ALA A 12 -25.29 -29.63 -56.53
N SER A 13 -24.86 -28.65 -55.76
CA SER A 13 -23.74 -27.78 -56.13
C SER A 13 -22.76 -27.78 -54.96
N GLN A 14 -21.75 -28.63 -55.08
CA GLN A 14 -20.58 -28.60 -54.22
C GLN A 14 -19.60 -27.60 -54.84
N CYS A 15 -19.45 -26.45 -54.21
CA CYS A 15 -18.22 -25.67 -54.34
C CYS A 15 -17.37 -25.95 -53.11
N MET A 16 -16.26 -26.64 -53.34
CA MET A 16 -15.20 -26.85 -52.38
C MET A 16 -14.57 -25.51 -52.02
N GLY A 17 -14.62 -25.14 -50.75
CA GLY A 17 -13.87 -24.03 -50.18
C GLY A 17 -13.11 -24.53 -48.96
N SER A 18 -11.93 -25.10 -49.18
CA SER A 18 -10.97 -25.34 -48.10
C SER A 18 -10.37 -23.99 -47.70
N ALA A 19 -10.68 -23.52 -46.49
CA ALA A 19 -9.84 -22.56 -45.79
C ALA A 19 -9.65 -23.03 -44.36
N ALA A 20 -8.38 -23.15 -44.01
CA ALA A 20 -7.82 -23.63 -42.77
C ALA A 20 -8.58 -23.16 -41.52
N GLY A 21 -8.65 -24.05 -40.53
CA GLY A 21 -8.89 -23.64 -39.16
C GLY A 21 -7.87 -22.60 -38.71
N LEU A 22 -8.28 -21.74 -37.78
CA LEU A 22 -7.48 -20.99 -36.81
C LEU A 22 -8.45 -20.13 -35.97
N PHE A 23 -9.09 -20.73 -34.96
CA PHE A 23 -9.14 -20.07 -33.65
C PHE A 23 -7.90 -20.60 -32.91
N PRO A 24 -7.08 -19.78 -32.23
CA PRO A 24 -7.53 -18.67 -31.38
C PRO A 24 -6.64 -17.42 -31.50
N PHE A 25 -7.20 -16.27 -31.88
CA PHE A 25 -6.66 -15.03 -31.34
C PHE A 25 -7.15 -14.95 -29.91
N GLY A 26 -6.31 -15.44 -28.98
CA GLY A 26 -6.41 -15.03 -27.59
C GLY A 26 -6.33 -13.51 -27.58
N GLU A 27 -7.46 -12.87 -27.26
CA GLU A 27 -7.42 -11.53 -26.69
C GLU A 27 -6.29 -11.53 -25.65
N PRO A 28 -5.37 -10.55 -25.67
CA PRO A 28 -4.59 -10.31 -24.48
C PRO A 28 -5.64 -10.00 -23.43
N ASP A 29 -5.87 -10.96 -22.53
CA ASP A 29 -6.53 -10.72 -21.27
C ASP A 29 -5.59 -9.72 -20.58
N PHE A 30 -5.75 -8.44 -20.92
CA PHE A 30 -5.38 -7.33 -20.07
C PHE A 30 -6.24 -7.58 -18.85
N SER A 31 -5.71 -8.45 -17.99
CA SER A 31 -6.10 -8.62 -16.63
C SER A 31 -5.91 -7.22 -16.05
N TYR A 32 -6.94 -6.40 -16.16
CA TYR A 32 -7.19 -5.29 -15.27
C TYR A 32 -7.38 -5.97 -13.91
N LYS A 33 -6.28 -6.47 -13.33
CA LYS A 33 -6.23 -6.87 -11.94
C LYS A 33 -6.76 -5.65 -11.23
N ARG A 34 -7.95 -5.79 -10.66
CA ARG A 34 -8.58 -4.74 -9.89
C ARG A 34 -7.57 -4.39 -8.81
N SER A 35 -6.92 -3.24 -8.93
CA SER A 35 -5.79 -2.95 -8.05
C SER A 35 -6.31 -2.97 -6.61
N ASN A 36 -5.58 -3.66 -5.75
CA ASN A 36 -5.88 -3.70 -4.32
C ASN A 36 -5.64 -2.31 -3.68
N CYS A 37 -5.02 -1.38 -4.42
CA CYS A 37 -4.84 0.00 -4.02
C CYS A 37 -6.14 0.81 -4.11
N LYS A 38 -6.38 1.62 -3.09
CA LYS A 38 -7.47 2.58 -2.97
C LYS A 38 -6.90 3.91 -2.44
N PRO A 39 -7.37 5.07 -2.91
CA PRO A 39 -6.94 6.33 -2.34
C PRO A 39 -7.38 6.43 -0.88
N ILE A 40 -6.53 7.01 -0.03
CA ILE A 40 -6.88 7.31 1.36
C ILE A 40 -7.88 8.48 1.34
N PRO A 41 -9.12 8.30 1.84
CA PRO A 41 -10.12 9.35 1.78
C PRO A 41 -9.72 10.55 2.65
N ALA A 42 -9.96 11.77 2.16
CA ALA A 42 -9.76 12.99 2.96
C ALA A 42 -10.50 13.00 4.31
N PRO A 43 -11.70 12.40 4.46
CA PRO A 43 -12.37 12.26 5.75
C PRO A 43 -11.70 11.30 6.75
N MET A 44 -10.71 10.49 6.34
CA MET A 44 -10.03 9.53 7.22
C MET A 44 -9.07 10.23 8.18
N LEU A 45 -9.62 10.82 9.25
CA LEU A 45 -8.86 11.63 10.20
C LEU A 45 -7.69 10.88 10.86
N LEU A 46 -7.82 9.56 11.04
CA LEU A 46 -6.80 8.73 11.69
C LEU A 46 -5.47 8.80 10.92
N CYS A 47 -5.56 8.78 9.59
CA CYS A 47 -4.42 8.65 8.69
C CYS A 47 -4.25 9.87 7.78
N ARG A 48 -4.80 11.01 8.20
CA ARG A 48 -4.61 12.28 7.51
C ARG A 48 -3.17 12.79 7.73
N GLY A 49 -2.51 13.17 6.64
CA GLY A 49 -1.18 13.80 6.67
C GLY A 49 -0.02 12.83 6.84
N ILE A 50 -0.22 11.54 6.57
CA ILE A 50 0.87 10.55 6.46
C ILE A 50 1.60 10.69 5.11
N GLU A 51 2.73 10.00 4.97
CA GLU A 51 3.69 10.16 3.86
C GLU A 51 3.22 9.58 2.52
N TYR A 52 2.12 8.84 2.49
CA TYR A 52 1.57 8.19 1.29
C TYR A 52 0.08 8.49 1.13
N GLN A 53 -0.43 8.33 -0.10
CA GLN A 53 -1.79 8.73 -0.48
C GLN A 53 -2.71 7.55 -0.85
N SER A 54 -2.16 6.36 -1.03
CA SER A 54 -2.88 5.15 -1.43
C SER A 54 -2.65 4.03 -0.43
N MET A 55 -3.73 3.34 -0.07
CA MET A 55 -3.73 2.21 0.85
C MET A 55 -4.17 0.93 0.16
N ARG A 56 -3.77 -0.22 0.69
CA ARG A 56 -4.20 -1.54 0.20
C ARG A 56 -5.47 -2.03 0.93
N LEU A 57 -6.39 -2.62 0.18
CA LEU A 57 -7.51 -3.45 0.68
C LEU A 57 -7.45 -4.87 0.08
N PRO A 58 -7.80 -5.93 0.84
CA PRO A 58 -8.15 -5.87 2.26
C PRO A 58 -6.95 -5.48 3.14
N ASN A 59 -7.22 -4.82 4.26
CA ASN A 59 -6.16 -4.39 5.19
C ASN A 59 -5.84 -5.48 6.24
N LEU A 60 -4.90 -5.21 7.16
CA LEU A 60 -4.48 -6.19 8.19
C LEU A 60 -5.58 -6.52 9.21
N LEU A 61 -6.67 -5.75 9.22
CA LEU A 61 -7.83 -5.95 10.09
C LEU A 61 -8.97 -6.70 9.38
N GLY A 62 -8.80 -7.01 8.09
CA GLY A 62 -9.79 -7.73 7.30
C GLY A 62 -10.89 -6.85 6.70
N HIS A 63 -10.76 -5.52 6.73
CA HIS A 63 -11.72 -4.65 6.04
C HIS A 63 -11.53 -4.78 4.54
N GLU A 64 -12.62 -4.95 3.81
CA GLU A 64 -12.61 -5.09 2.35
C GLU A 64 -13.01 -3.79 1.65
N THR A 65 -13.71 -2.91 2.36
CA THR A 65 -14.20 -1.65 1.82
C THR A 65 -13.64 -0.44 2.56
N VAL A 66 -13.51 0.66 1.83
CA VAL A 66 -13.09 1.95 2.41
C VAL A 66 -14.10 2.43 3.47
N GLN A 67 -15.38 2.11 3.31
CA GLN A 67 -16.42 2.51 4.24
C GLN A 67 -16.25 1.84 5.61
N GLU A 68 -15.99 0.53 5.64
CA GLU A 68 -15.66 -0.20 6.89
C GLU A 68 -14.43 0.40 7.58
N VAL A 69 -13.39 0.71 6.81
CA VAL A 69 -12.18 1.37 7.33
C VAL A 69 -12.53 2.70 7.98
N LEU A 70 -13.33 3.56 7.34
CA LEU A 70 -13.70 4.87 7.88
C LEU A 70 -14.51 4.74 9.18
N GLU A 71 -15.48 3.84 9.21
CA GLU A 71 -16.34 3.61 10.38
C GLU A 71 -15.51 3.18 11.57
N GLN A 72 -14.66 2.16 11.42
CA GLN A 72 -13.89 1.64 12.54
C GLN A 72 -12.70 2.53 12.91
N ALA A 73 -12.01 3.15 11.95
CA ALA A 73 -10.88 4.04 12.22
C ALA A 73 -11.28 5.26 13.07
N SER A 74 -12.52 5.75 12.93
CA SER A 74 -13.03 6.90 13.70
C SER A 74 -13.02 6.66 15.21
N THR A 75 -13.20 5.41 15.65
CA THR A 75 -13.23 5.03 17.06
C THR A 75 -11.86 5.13 17.75
N TRP A 76 -10.77 5.15 16.96
CA TRP A 76 -9.39 5.23 17.45
C TRP A 76 -8.87 6.67 17.58
N ILE A 77 -9.59 7.65 17.04
CA ILE A 77 -9.20 9.07 17.11
C ILE A 77 -8.98 9.56 18.55
N PRO A 78 -9.85 9.24 19.53
CA PRO A 78 -9.62 9.66 20.91
C PRO A 78 -8.30 9.17 21.49
N LEU A 79 -7.87 7.93 21.19
CA LEU A 79 -6.60 7.39 21.66
C LEU A 79 -5.41 8.16 21.07
N VAL A 80 -5.44 8.46 19.77
CA VAL A 80 -4.41 9.28 19.11
C VAL A 80 -4.36 10.69 19.72
N GLN A 81 -5.51 11.27 20.06
CA GLN A 81 -5.57 12.60 20.68
C GLN A 81 -5.00 12.62 22.10
N LYS A 82 -5.02 11.49 22.83
CA LYS A 82 -4.35 11.36 24.12
C LYS A 82 -2.83 11.42 24.04
N GLN A 83 -2.25 11.18 22.85
CA GLN A 83 -0.82 11.30 22.61
C GLN A 83 0.01 10.49 23.62
N CYS A 84 -0.45 9.28 23.96
CA CYS A 84 0.24 8.38 24.87
C CYS A 84 1.61 7.93 24.33
N HIS A 85 1.76 7.79 23.00
CA HIS A 85 3.03 7.52 22.35
C HIS A 85 3.13 8.33 21.03
N PRO A 86 4.32 8.83 20.63
CA PRO A 86 4.48 9.56 19.37
C PRO A 86 4.12 8.73 18.13
N ASP A 87 4.40 7.42 18.17
CA ASP A 87 4.11 6.52 17.05
C ASP A 87 2.70 5.91 17.06
N THR A 88 1.80 6.28 17.99
CA THR A 88 0.44 5.69 18.05
C THR A 88 -0.29 5.82 16.71
N ARG A 89 -0.20 6.98 16.05
CA ARG A 89 -0.82 7.19 14.73
C ARG A 89 -0.19 6.31 13.65
N LYS A 90 1.15 6.24 13.63
CA LYS A 90 1.93 5.44 12.67
C LYS A 90 1.55 3.96 12.79
N PHE A 91 1.53 3.44 14.01
CA PHE A 91 1.13 2.07 14.30
C PHE A 91 -0.30 1.78 13.81
N LEU A 92 -1.28 2.60 14.21
CA LEU A 92 -2.67 2.37 13.79
C LEU A 92 -2.86 2.48 12.27
N CYS A 93 -2.21 3.44 11.62
CA CYS A 93 -2.30 3.58 10.16
C CYS A 93 -1.65 2.42 9.40
N SER A 94 -0.60 1.80 9.94
CA SER A 94 -0.03 0.59 9.34
C SER A 94 -1.04 -0.57 9.25
N LEU A 95 -2.02 -0.58 10.16
CA LEU A 95 -3.07 -1.60 10.19
C LEU A 95 -4.31 -1.21 9.38
N PHE A 96 -4.79 0.03 9.55
CA PHE A 96 -6.02 0.51 8.92
C PHE A 96 -5.84 0.89 7.45
N ALA A 97 -4.70 1.47 7.10
CA ALA A 97 -4.40 2.00 5.77
C ALA A 97 -2.98 1.61 5.35
N PRO A 98 -2.62 0.31 5.27
CA PRO A 98 -1.27 -0.10 4.90
C PRO A 98 -0.87 0.47 3.54
N VAL A 99 0.39 0.87 3.40
CA VAL A 99 0.94 1.43 2.16
C VAL A 99 0.68 0.47 0.98
N CYS A 100 0.21 1.02 -0.14
CA CYS A 100 0.05 0.24 -1.36
C CYS A 100 1.27 0.41 -2.27
N ILE A 101 1.94 -0.69 -2.57
CA ILE A 101 3.04 -0.78 -3.53
C ILE A 101 2.55 -1.72 -4.64
N ASP A 102 2.42 -1.22 -5.87
CA ASP A 102 1.77 -1.96 -6.96
C ASP A 102 2.45 -3.30 -7.29
N ASP A 103 3.79 -3.35 -7.14
CA ASP A 103 4.61 -4.54 -7.43
C ASP A 103 4.79 -5.49 -6.23
N LEU A 104 4.21 -5.16 -5.06
CA LEU A 104 4.32 -5.97 -3.84
C LEU A 104 2.94 -6.51 -3.44
N ASP A 105 2.81 -7.84 -3.48
CA ASP A 105 1.57 -8.51 -3.06
C ASP A 105 1.44 -8.63 -1.54
N GLU A 106 2.56 -8.62 -0.83
CA GLU A 106 2.62 -8.69 0.63
C GLU A 106 2.34 -7.33 1.29
N ILE A 107 1.70 -7.36 2.47
CA ILE A 107 1.46 -6.16 3.28
C ILE A 107 2.62 -5.99 4.25
N ILE A 108 3.27 -4.82 4.23
CA ILE A 108 4.29 -4.47 5.23
C ILE A 108 3.59 -4.23 6.58
N GLN A 109 3.92 -5.05 7.57
CA GLN A 109 3.36 -5.00 8.92
C GLN A 109 4.18 -4.09 9.84
N PRO A 110 3.62 -3.58 10.96
CA PRO A 110 4.43 -2.98 12.01
C PRO A 110 5.39 -4.00 12.62
N CYS A 111 6.59 -3.56 13.01
CA CYS A 111 7.49 -4.42 13.76
C CYS A 111 6.94 -4.71 15.16
N HIS A 112 7.30 -5.85 15.73
CA HIS A 112 6.93 -6.23 17.09
C HIS A 112 7.36 -5.17 18.13
N SER A 113 8.55 -4.59 18.02
CA SER A 113 9.00 -3.51 18.91
C SER A 113 8.08 -2.28 18.88
N LEU A 114 7.67 -1.84 17.69
CA LEU A 114 6.75 -0.72 17.51
C LEU A 114 5.41 -0.98 18.21
N CYS A 115 4.89 -2.20 18.09
CA CYS A 115 3.67 -2.58 18.79
C CYS A 115 3.84 -2.53 20.31
N GLU A 116 4.91 -3.14 20.85
CA GLU A 116 5.13 -3.21 22.29
C GLU A 116 5.27 -1.83 22.93
N GLU A 117 6.07 -0.92 22.35
CA GLU A 117 6.24 0.45 22.88
C GLU A 117 4.92 1.24 22.89
N VAL A 118 4.13 1.12 21.82
CA VAL A 118 2.81 1.76 21.74
C VAL A 118 1.85 1.13 22.76
N LYS A 119 1.86 -0.20 22.90
CA LYS A 119 1.02 -0.92 23.86
C LYS A 119 1.38 -0.56 25.30
N GLU A 120 2.66 -0.57 25.66
CA GLU A 120 3.15 -0.20 27.00
C GLU A 120 2.68 1.20 27.39
N SER A 121 2.76 2.15 26.45
CA SER A 121 2.37 3.53 26.68
C SER A 121 0.85 3.76 26.69
N CYS A 122 0.11 3.07 25.81
CA CYS A 122 -1.30 3.37 25.53
C CYS A 122 -2.31 2.40 26.17
N ALA A 123 -1.92 1.16 26.49
CA ALA A 123 -2.81 0.21 27.14
C ALA A 123 -3.28 0.66 28.55
N PRO A 124 -2.44 1.27 29.40
CA PRO A 124 -2.90 1.84 30.66
C PRO A 124 -3.94 2.96 30.47
N VAL A 125 -3.75 3.79 29.43
CA VAL A 125 -4.71 4.84 29.06
C VAL A 125 -6.05 4.23 28.66
N MET A 126 -6.06 3.22 27.80
CA MET A 126 -7.30 2.51 27.42
C MET A 126 -7.99 1.89 28.64
N SER A 127 -7.20 1.23 29.51
CA SER A 127 -7.70 0.56 30.71
C SER A 127 -8.36 1.54 31.68
N ALA A 128 -7.83 2.76 31.81
CA ALA A 128 -8.43 3.81 32.63
C ALA A 128 -9.83 4.24 32.16
N PHE A 129 -10.18 4.00 30.90
CA PHE A 129 -11.53 4.21 30.34
C PHE A 129 -12.34 2.92 30.24
N GLY A 130 -11.87 1.80 30.80
CA GLY A 130 -12.57 0.52 30.81
C GLY A 130 -12.43 -0.31 29.53
N PHE A 131 -11.45 0.01 28.67
CA PHE A 131 -11.19 -0.74 27.44
C PHE A 131 -9.88 -1.53 27.55
N PRO A 132 -9.89 -2.86 27.35
CA PRO A 132 -8.66 -3.63 27.28
C PRO A 132 -7.92 -3.37 25.96
N TRP A 133 -6.63 -3.72 25.93
CA TRP A 133 -5.89 -3.80 24.67
C TRP A 133 -6.44 -4.97 23.83
N PRO A 134 -6.95 -4.74 22.60
CA PRO A 134 -7.68 -5.76 21.87
C PRO A 134 -6.77 -6.76 21.15
N ASP A 135 -7.24 -8.00 20.98
CA ASP A 135 -6.49 -9.11 20.37
C ASP A 135 -6.05 -8.86 18.92
N MET A 136 -6.77 -7.98 18.21
CA MET A 136 -6.38 -7.53 16.86
C MET A 136 -5.05 -6.74 16.87
N LEU A 137 -4.66 -6.17 18.01
CA LEU A 137 -3.43 -5.43 18.24
C LEU A 137 -2.42 -6.21 19.09
N ASP A 138 -2.63 -7.52 19.29
CA ASP A 138 -1.66 -8.32 20.04
C ASP A 138 -0.30 -8.37 19.31
N CYS A 139 0.75 -7.94 20.00
CA CYS A 139 2.08 -7.79 19.44
C CYS A 139 2.71 -9.11 19.02
N SER A 140 2.24 -10.23 19.59
CA SER A 140 2.66 -11.59 19.20
C SER A 140 2.36 -11.91 17.72
N ARG A 141 1.44 -11.17 17.10
CA ARG A 141 1.01 -11.34 15.71
C ARG A 141 1.94 -10.67 14.69
N PHE A 142 2.83 -9.80 15.15
CA PHE A 142 3.67 -8.98 14.29
C PHE A 142 5.09 -9.55 14.15
N PRO A 143 5.73 -9.37 12.98
CA PRO A 143 7.07 -9.88 12.73
C PRO A 143 8.11 -9.26 13.66
N LYS A 144 9.21 -10.00 13.88
CA LYS A 144 10.34 -9.50 14.64
C LYS A 144 11.11 -8.46 13.83
N ASP A 145 11.85 -7.60 14.51
CA ASP A 145 12.58 -6.46 13.92
C ASP A 145 13.69 -6.83 12.93
N ASN A 146 14.02 -8.11 12.79
CA ASN A 146 14.95 -8.62 11.78
C ASN A 146 14.29 -8.93 10.42
N ASP A 147 12.97 -8.83 10.32
CA ASP A 147 12.19 -9.01 9.09
C ASP A 147 11.82 -7.65 8.45
N LEU A 148 11.26 -7.67 7.23
CA LEU A 148 10.75 -6.47 6.58
C LEU A 148 9.47 -5.97 7.28
N CYS A 149 9.61 -4.97 8.15
CA CYS A 149 8.50 -4.37 8.89
C CYS A 149 8.70 -2.87 9.14
N ILE A 150 7.67 -2.18 9.61
CA ILE A 150 7.71 -0.75 9.94
C ILE A 150 8.27 -0.58 11.36
N PRO A 151 9.48 0.00 11.53
CA PRO A 151 10.10 0.15 12.84
C PRO A 151 9.53 1.35 13.60
N LEU A 152 9.95 1.51 14.86
CA LEU A 152 9.79 2.75 15.63
C LEU A 152 10.33 3.95 14.85
N ALA A 153 9.72 5.13 15.01
CA ALA A 153 10.34 6.35 14.52
C ALA A 153 11.58 6.64 15.39
N SER A 154 12.77 6.36 14.86
CA SER A 154 14.00 6.72 15.55
C SER A 154 14.09 8.24 15.68
N SER A 155 14.43 8.75 16.87
CA SER A 155 14.94 10.10 17.07
C SER A 155 16.22 10.38 16.26
N ASP A 156 16.80 9.36 15.63
CA ASP A 156 18.16 9.33 15.06
C ASP A 156 18.23 9.28 13.52
N HIS A 157 17.24 9.78 12.80
CA HIS A 157 17.47 10.21 11.41
C HIS A 157 18.21 11.55 11.34
N ILE A 158 19.31 11.68 12.08
CA ILE A 158 20.51 12.33 11.57
C ILE A 158 21.35 11.19 11.01
N LEU A 159 21.14 10.85 9.74
CA LEU A 159 22.22 10.21 8.98
C LEU A 159 23.47 11.08 9.20
N PRO A 160 24.61 10.54 9.65
CA PRO A 160 25.83 11.31 9.64
C PRO A 160 26.05 11.69 8.19
N VAL A 161 25.88 12.97 7.87
CA VAL A 161 26.45 13.55 6.67
C VAL A 161 27.92 13.21 6.79
N THR A 162 28.36 12.20 6.03
CA THR A 162 29.77 11.96 5.78
C THR A 162 30.33 13.30 5.39
N ARG A 163 31.21 13.85 6.23
CA ARG A 163 31.95 15.07 5.94
C ARG A 163 32.70 14.79 4.65
N GLU A 164 32.12 15.18 3.53
CA GLU A 164 32.78 15.09 2.25
C GLU A 164 34.00 15.99 2.33
N GLY A 165 35.17 15.34 2.32
CA GLY A 165 36.45 16.01 2.42
C GLY A 165 36.50 17.13 1.38
N LYS A 166 36.82 18.32 1.87
CA LYS A 166 37.16 19.51 1.08
C LYS A 166 38.14 19.10 -0.03
N ARG A 167 37.63 18.87 -1.24
CA ARG A 167 38.46 18.70 -2.43
C ARG A 167 38.95 20.07 -2.84
N GLU A 168 40.20 20.39 -2.49
CA GLU A 168 40.90 21.57 -2.95
C GLU A 168 40.87 21.64 -4.48
N ARG A 169 40.36 22.77 -5.02
CA ARG A 169 40.48 23.07 -6.45
C ARG A 169 41.93 23.45 -6.76
N PRO A 170 42.55 22.90 -7.82
CA PRO A 170 43.85 23.36 -8.29
C PRO A 170 43.76 24.84 -8.68
N GLY A 171 44.67 25.65 -8.15
CA GLY A 171 44.78 27.08 -8.42
C GLY A 171 44.99 27.37 -9.91
N ARG A 172 44.25 28.35 -10.44
CA ARG A 172 44.47 28.92 -11.78
C ARG A 172 45.74 29.80 -11.75
N PRO A 173 46.62 29.76 -12.76
CA PRO A 173 47.83 30.57 -12.79
C PRO A 173 47.50 32.07 -12.82
N ARG A 174 48.23 32.87 -12.04
CA ARG A 174 48.16 34.33 -12.07
C ARG A 174 48.80 34.84 -13.36
N THR A 175 48.00 35.26 -14.32
CA THR A 175 48.45 36.18 -15.36
C THR A 175 48.33 37.60 -14.82
N GLY A 176 49.47 38.25 -14.60
CA GLY A 176 49.55 39.63 -14.15
C GLY A 176 48.97 40.59 -15.18
N SER A 177 48.31 41.63 -14.70
CA SER A 177 48.03 42.84 -15.46
C SER A 177 48.02 44.00 -14.47
N ILE A 178 49.13 44.73 -14.50
CA ILE A 178 49.34 46.03 -13.88
C ILE A 178 48.44 47.03 -14.61
N CYS A 179 47.72 47.88 -13.86
CA CYS A 179 47.33 49.20 -14.36
C CYS A 179 47.42 50.25 -13.22
N PRO A 180 47.72 51.52 -13.57
CA PRO A 180 48.43 52.45 -12.71
C PRO A 180 47.54 53.47 -11.99
N ARG A 181 48.22 54.22 -11.11
CA ARG A 181 47.83 55.32 -10.21
C ARG A 181 46.54 56.09 -10.51
#